data_AF-A0A449BMA8-F1
#
_entry.id   AF-A0A449BMA8-F1
#
_cell.length_a   1.000
_cell.length_b   1.000
_cell.length_c   1.000
_cell.angle_alpha   90.00
_cell.angle_beta   90.00
_cell.angle_gamma   90.00
#
_symmetry.space_group_name_H-M   'P 1'
#
loop_
_entity.id
_entity.type
_entity.pdbx_description
1 polymer ?
#
loop_
_entity_poly.entity_id
_entity_poly.type
_entity_poly.pdbx_seq_one_letter_code
_entity_poly.pdbx_strand_id
1 'polypeptide(L)'
;MNLKLIQISLFLLLICLCKGYSGKENNNGNKIIKLIQFLSGSKTNDAGEVYKEQQAYDEQPNHGALVVRDKNGKPVDKNNLKNNIKIVFIDLDGTLLNKHQKVSKLNIESLTKAQNKGIKIVFATGRPMFSVNALIGKDVKKNNLSLMPGIYLNGAITYGPNGDIILDNYIDKKLIMDIYNFSKENNLVGRMFWDSLEKAHVFEKNEYTDRYLNLEPTKPDIIDEETLKNTKIYRILILLDEENLSSVLKMYKNKFSHRVFVDNTFQTYIEVYHHNANKFEGVKALCKHFDINLNDALAIGDGENDIEMLQGIGTSIAVQNAPSEIKKCAKYVAPSNIDDGVHHAIRTFCDI
;
A
#
# COMPACT_ATOMS: atom_id res chain seq x y z
N MET A 1 -29.07 -15.90 -20.74
CA MET A 1 -29.69 -16.72 -19.68
C MET A 1 -30.05 -15.80 -18.51
N ASN A 2 -31.25 -15.88 -17.93
CA ASN A 2 -31.75 -14.85 -17.00
C ASN A 2 -31.39 -15.17 -15.54
N LEU A 3 -30.57 -14.34 -14.89
CA LEU A 3 -30.12 -14.53 -13.50
C LEU A 3 -31.28 -14.69 -12.50
N LYS A 4 -32.41 -13.99 -12.71
CA LYS A 4 -33.57 -14.10 -11.81
C LYS A 4 -34.20 -15.50 -11.82
N LEU A 5 -34.23 -16.19 -12.96
CA LEU A 5 -34.69 -17.58 -13.00
C LEU A 5 -33.71 -18.51 -12.29
N ILE A 6 -32.39 -18.29 -12.44
CA ILE A 6 -31.36 -19.09 -11.77
C ILE A 6 -31.50 -18.96 -10.23
N GLN A 7 -31.70 -17.75 -9.71
CA GLN A 7 -31.98 -17.54 -8.27
C GLN A 7 -33.26 -18.25 -7.81
N ILE A 8 -34.36 -18.15 -8.57
CA ILE A 8 -35.64 -18.81 -8.22
C ILE A 8 -35.50 -20.34 -8.22
N SER A 9 -34.77 -20.91 -9.19
CA SER A 9 -34.49 -22.35 -9.24
C SER A 9 -33.64 -22.82 -8.06
N LEU A 10 -32.58 -22.09 -7.67
CA LEU A 10 -31.80 -22.41 -6.46
C LEU A 10 -32.64 -22.29 -5.18
N PHE A 11 -33.52 -21.29 -5.09
CA PHE A 11 -34.39 -21.07 -3.93
C PHE A 11 -35.39 -22.22 -3.74
N LEU A 12 -36.02 -22.68 -4.82
CA LEU A 12 -36.87 -23.87 -4.81
C LEU A 12 -36.09 -25.15 -4.44
N LEU A 13 -34.87 -25.31 -4.96
CA LEU A 13 -34.01 -26.46 -4.64
C LEU A 13 -33.67 -26.51 -3.14
N LEU A 14 -33.32 -25.37 -2.53
CA LEU A 14 -33.10 -25.27 -1.09
C LEU A 14 -34.35 -25.65 -0.27
N ILE A 15 -35.53 -25.18 -0.67
CA ILE A 15 -36.79 -25.50 0.04
C ILE A 15 -37.09 -27.00 0.00
N CYS A 16 -36.85 -27.66 -1.13
CA CYS A 16 -36.99 -29.11 -1.25
C CYS A 16 -36.00 -29.87 -0.34
N LEU A 17 -34.72 -29.45 -0.31
CA LEU A 17 -33.70 -30.05 0.56
C LEU A 17 -34.03 -29.87 2.05
N CYS A 18 -34.52 -28.69 2.46
CA CYS A 18 -34.94 -28.43 3.84
C CYS A 18 -36.14 -29.29 4.26
N LYS A 19 -37.11 -29.55 3.38
CA LYS A 19 -38.26 -30.44 3.69
C LYS A 19 -37.87 -31.91 3.83
N GLY A 20 -36.75 -32.34 3.24
CA GLY A 20 -36.19 -33.69 3.44
C GLY A 20 -35.62 -33.94 4.84
N TYR A 21 -35.28 -32.88 5.60
CA TYR A 21 -34.61 -32.97 6.90
C TYR A 21 -35.52 -32.74 8.12
N SER A 22 -36.82 -33.01 7.98
CA SER A 22 -37.80 -32.96 9.08
C SER A 22 -37.75 -34.22 9.98
N GLY A 23 -36.58 -34.51 10.58
CA GLY A 23 -36.29 -35.82 11.16
C GLY A 23 -35.49 -35.88 12.47
N LYS A 24 -35.21 -34.75 13.14
CA LYS A 24 -34.80 -34.63 14.56
C LYS A 24 -34.62 -33.16 14.95
N GLU A 25 -34.77 -32.84 16.23
CA GLU A 25 -34.56 -31.49 16.76
C GLU A 25 -33.11 -31.04 16.56
N ASN A 26 -32.89 -29.80 16.10
CA ASN A 26 -31.57 -29.18 16.14
C ASN A 26 -31.58 -27.65 15.95
N ASN A 27 -30.60 -26.96 16.54
CA ASN A 27 -30.55 -25.50 16.70
C ASN A 27 -30.26 -24.68 15.40
N ASN A 28 -30.44 -25.27 14.21
CA ASN A 28 -30.06 -24.63 12.94
C ASN A 28 -31.14 -23.72 12.32
N GLY A 29 -32.43 -23.87 12.69
CA GLY A 29 -33.51 -23.06 12.13
C GLY A 29 -33.30 -21.55 12.28
N ASN A 30 -32.91 -21.10 13.48
CA ASN A 30 -32.66 -19.68 13.77
C ASN A 30 -31.42 -19.11 13.05
N LYS A 31 -30.46 -19.94 12.65
CA LYS A 31 -29.33 -19.50 11.80
C LYS A 31 -29.77 -19.28 10.36
N ILE A 32 -30.61 -20.16 9.82
CA ILE A 32 -31.13 -20.07 8.45
C ILE A 32 -32.04 -18.83 8.29
N ILE A 33 -32.91 -18.55 9.26
CA ILE A 33 -33.80 -17.36 9.23
C ILE A 33 -32.97 -16.05 9.20
N LYS A 34 -31.93 -15.94 10.04
CA LYS A 34 -31.04 -14.75 10.03
C LYS A 34 -30.27 -14.61 8.72
N LEU A 35 -29.85 -15.71 8.09
CA LEU A 35 -29.18 -15.69 6.79
C LEU A 35 -30.13 -15.22 5.67
N ILE A 36 -31.40 -15.62 5.71
CA ILE A 36 -32.43 -15.16 4.76
C ILE A 36 -32.69 -13.66 4.92
N GLN A 37 -32.85 -13.15 6.15
CA GLN A 37 -33.05 -11.72 6.41
C GLN A 37 -31.86 -10.85 5.95
N PHE A 38 -30.63 -11.33 6.10
CA PHE A 38 -29.44 -10.64 5.62
C PHE A 38 -29.39 -10.55 4.08
N LEU A 39 -29.96 -11.53 3.37
CA LEU A 39 -29.99 -11.58 1.90
C LEU A 39 -31.21 -10.90 1.28
N SER A 40 -32.30 -10.65 2.03
CA SER A 40 -33.52 -10.01 1.50
C SER A 40 -33.60 -8.50 1.69
N GLY A 41 -32.80 -7.91 2.60
CA GLY A 41 -32.71 -6.46 2.80
C GLY A 41 -33.98 -5.78 3.35
N SER A 42 -34.95 -6.56 3.85
CA SER A 42 -36.30 -6.10 4.19
C SER A 42 -36.54 -6.03 5.70
N LYS A 43 -36.83 -4.83 6.23
CA LYS A 43 -37.42 -4.66 7.58
C LYS A 43 -38.94 -4.75 7.51
N THR A 44 -39.54 -5.42 8.49
CA THR A 44 -40.97 -5.36 8.81
C THR A 44 -41.11 -5.21 10.32
N ASN A 45 -41.75 -4.13 10.77
CA ASN A 45 -42.18 -3.99 12.16
C ASN A 45 -43.57 -4.61 12.30
N ASP A 46 -43.88 -5.25 13.43
CA ASP A 46 -45.20 -5.07 14.07
C ASP A 46 -45.16 -5.50 15.55
N ALA A 47 -46.22 -5.13 16.28
CA ALA A 47 -46.41 -5.26 17.73
C ALA A 47 -45.38 -4.50 18.60
N GLY A 48 -45.85 -3.60 19.46
CA GLY A 48 -44.98 -2.75 20.28
C GLY A 48 -45.54 -2.45 21.67
N GLU A 49 -44.66 -1.91 22.51
CA GLU A 49 -44.99 -1.24 23.77
C GLU A 49 -44.38 0.16 23.77
N VAL A 50 -45.02 1.11 24.45
CA VAL A 50 -44.62 2.52 24.49
C VAL A 50 -43.89 2.80 25.80
N TYR A 51 -42.57 3.02 25.71
CA TYR A 51 -41.77 3.58 26.80
C TYR A 51 -40.99 4.82 26.34
N LYS A 52 -40.64 5.66 27.31
CA LYS A 52 -40.36 7.10 27.13
C LYS A 52 -38.98 7.37 26.55
N GLU A 53 -38.82 8.59 26.04
CA GLU A 53 -37.51 9.22 25.90
C GLU A 53 -36.77 9.20 27.26
N GLN A 54 -35.52 8.71 27.26
CA GLN A 54 -34.57 9.05 28.31
C GLN A 54 -33.14 8.97 27.77
N GLN A 55 -32.35 9.99 28.10
CA GLN A 55 -30.93 10.06 27.73
C GLN A 55 -30.10 9.13 28.62
N ALA A 56 -29.17 8.39 28.03
CA ALA A 56 -28.10 7.67 28.73
C ALA A 56 -26.89 7.49 27.79
N TYR A 57 -26.26 8.60 27.40
CA TYR A 57 -24.90 8.60 26.87
C TYR A 57 -23.96 8.97 28.02
N ASP A 58 -23.15 8.00 28.47
CA ASP A 58 -21.94 8.09 29.31
C ASP A 58 -21.53 6.62 29.62
N GLU A 59 -20.28 6.18 29.74
CA GLU A 59 -18.92 6.66 29.40
C GLU A 59 -18.07 5.36 29.18
N GLN A 60 -16.90 5.21 28.54
CA GLN A 60 -15.75 6.04 28.12
C GLN A 60 -15.16 5.47 26.79
N PRO A 61 -14.02 5.96 26.26
CA PRO A 61 -13.76 7.33 25.80
C PRO A 61 -13.28 7.40 24.33
N ASN A 62 -13.36 8.59 23.73
CA ASN A 62 -12.62 8.99 22.51
C ASN A 62 -12.83 8.19 21.20
N HIS A 63 -14.05 8.24 20.65
CA HIS A 63 -14.18 8.55 19.22
C HIS A 63 -13.94 10.06 18.99
N GLY A 64 -12.69 10.48 19.22
CA GLY A 64 -12.27 11.86 19.02
C GLY A 64 -12.25 12.23 17.53
N ALA A 65 -12.48 13.50 17.22
CA ALA A 65 -12.51 14.00 15.84
C ALA A 65 -11.28 13.56 15.00
N LEU A 66 -11.51 13.34 13.70
CA LEU A 66 -10.46 13.01 12.73
C LEU A 66 -9.51 14.20 12.57
N VAL A 67 -8.40 14.15 13.31
CA VAL A 67 -7.38 15.19 13.38
C VAL A 67 -6.01 14.54 13.52
N VAL A 68 -4.97 15.22 13.03
CA VAL A 68 -3.58 14.83 13.31
C VAL A 68 -3.24 15.11 14.77
N ARG A 69 -2.46 14.22 15.39
CA ARG A 69 -2.07 14.26 16.80
C ARG A 69 -0.55 14.20 16.98
N ASP A 70 -0.05 14.77 18.07
CA ASP A 70 1.35 14.65 18.48
C ASP A 70 1.65 13.29 19.16
N LYS A 71 2.90 13.05 19.56
CA LYS A 71 3.29 11.83 20.30
C LYS A 71 2.62 11.65 21.67
N ASN A 72 1.96 12.69 22.19
CA ASN A 72 1.19 12.67 23.43
C ASN A 72 -0.31 12.45 23.18
N GLY A 73 -0.72 12.20 21.92
CA GLY A 73 -2.13 12.04 21.52
C GLY A 73 -2.93 13.34 21.45
N LYS A 74 -2.32 14.51 21.67
CA LYS A 74 -2.98 15.82 21.63
C LYS A 74 -3.18 16.25 20.17
N PRO A 75 -4.35 16.82 19.80
CA PRO A 75 -4.54 17.41 18.47
C PRO A 75 -3.47 18.45 18.15
N VAL A 76 -3.00 18.47 16.91
CA VAL A 76 -2.04 19.48 16.42
C VAL A 76 -2.75 20.82 16.25
N ASP A 77 -2.39 21.81 17.07
CA ASP A 77 -2.76 23.21 16.85
C ASP A 77 -1.87 23.81 15.76
N LYS A 78 -2.48 24.20 14.64
CA LYS A 78 -1.79 24.79 13.49
C LYS A 78 -1.05 26.07 13.81
N ASN A 79 -1.56 26.87 14.77
CA ASN A 79 -0.98 28.17 15.10
C ASN A 79 0.43 28.05 15.71
N ASN A 80 0.82 26.86 16.16
CA ASN A 80 2.14 26.56 16.72
C ASN A 80 3.11 25.92 15.70
N LEU A 81 2.71 25.75 14.43
CA LEU A 81 3.57 25.20 13.39
C LEU A 81 4.56 26.25 12.90
N LYS A 82 5.86 25.90 12.94
CA LYS A 82 6.97 26.82 12.62
C LYS A 82 7.55 26.66 11.21
N ASN A 83 7.17 25.59 10.50
CA ASN A 83 7.80 25.18 9.25
C ASN A 83 6.80 25.39 8.10
N ASN A 84 7.26 26.01 7.00
CA ASN A 84 6.43 26.23 5.81
C ASN A 84 6.67 25.07 4.82
N ILE A 85 5.69 24.18 4.66
CA ILE A 85 5.85 22.96 3.86
C ILE A 85 5.88 23.30 2.36
N LYS A 86 7.03 23.01 1.72
CA LYS A 86 7.29 23.24 0.29
C LYS A 86 7.17 21.97 -0.56
N ILE A 87 7.27 20.79 0.07
CA ILE A 87 7.23 19.48 -0.58
C ILE A 87 6.62 18.41 0.34
N VAL A 88 5.84 17.50 -0.22
CA VAL A 88 5.18 16.40 0.48
C VAL A 88 5.50 15.08 -0.21
N PHE A 89 6.09 14.14 0.53
CA PHE A 89 6.38 12.78 0.13
C PHE A 89 5.34 11.84 0.74
N ILE A 90 4.75 10.95 -0.06
CA ILE A 90 3.53 10.21 0.32
C ILE A 90 3.63 8.77 -0.19
N ASP A 91 3.55 7.80 0.72
CA ASP A 91 3.39 6.40 0.33
C ASP A 91 1.99 6.06 -0.19
N LEU A 92 1.91 5.02 -1.02
CA LEU A 92 0.67 4.55 -1.63
C LEU A 92 -0.05 3.49 -0.79
N ASP A 93 0.61 2.38 -0.47
CA ASP A 93 -0.02 1.09 -0.13
C ASP A 93 -0.19 0.93 1.37
N GLY A 94 -1.30 1.47 1.90
CA GLY A 94 -1.55 1.57 3.33
C GLY A 94 -1.60 3.01 3.80
N THR A 95 -1.12 3.97 3.01
CA THR A 95 -1.13 5.41 3.33
C THR A 95 -2.11 6.21 2.48
N LEU A 96 -1.88 6.36 1.17
CA LEU A 96 -2.77 7.12 0.27
C LEU A 96 -3.97 6.27 -0.21
N LEU A 97 -3.74 4.97 -0.39
CA LEU A 97 -4.70 4.01 -0.93
C LEU A 97 -5.47 3.33 0.19
N ASN A 98 -6.78 3.26 0.03
CA ASN A 98 -7.65 2.48 0.91
C ASN A 98 -7.56 0.97 0.58
N LYS A 99 -8.22 0.14 1.41
CA LYS A 99 -8.31 -1.33 1.28
C LYS A 99 -8.85 -1.88 -0.07
N HIS A 100 -9.30 -1.03 -0.98
CA HIS A 100 -9.73 -1.38 -2.34
C HIS A 100 -8.76 -0.88 -3.42
N GLN A 101 -7.53 -0.56 -3.03
CA GLN A 101 -6.45 -0.05 -3.88
C GLN A 101 -6.85 1.19 -4.70
N LYS A 102 -7.48 2.16 -4.01
CA LYS A 102 -7.98 3.41 -4.62
C LYS A 102 -7.66 4.61 -3.74
N VAL A 103 -7.31 5.73 -4.39
CA VAL A 103 -7.26 7.04 -3.75
C VAL A 103 -8.69 7.52 -3.48
N SER A 104 -8.93 8.15 -2.34
CA SER A 104 -10.23 8.76 -2.05
C SER A 104 -10.40 10.12 -2.74
N LYS A 105 -11.65 10.58 -2.81
CA LYS A 105 -11.96 11.93 -3.32
C LYS A 105 -11.30 13.02 -2.46
N LEU A 106 -11.37 12.91 -1.13
CA LEU A 106 -10.81 13.93 -0.23
C LEU A 106 -9.28 13.95 -0.28
N ASN A 107 -8.61 12.80 -0.39
CA ASN A 107 -7.16 12.74 -0.59
C ASN A 107 -6.75 13.43 -1.91
N ILE A 108 -7.35 13.05 -3.05
CA ILE A 108 -6.93 13.59 -4.36
C ILE A 108 -7.23 15.10 -4.52
N GLU A 109 -8.36 15.58 -4.00
CA GLU A 109 -8.68 17.02 -3.98
C GLU A 109 -7.72 17.81 -3.07
N SER A 110 -7.23 17.20 -1.98
CA SER A 110 -6.28 17.83 -1.06
C SER A 110 -4.88 17.95 -1.65
N LEU A 111 -4.40 16.90 -2.30
CA LEU A 111 -3.15 16.92 -3.08
C LEU A 111 -3.19 18.04 -4.12
N THR A 112 -4.31 18.16 -4.84
CA THR A 112 -4.54 19.18 -5.88
C THR A 112 -4.52 20.60 -5.29
N LYS A 113 -5.20 20.82 -4.16
CA LYS A 113 -5.18 22.11 -3.44
C LYS A 113 -3.76 22.51 -2.98
N ALA A 114 -2.99 21.57 -2.47
CA ALA A 114 -1.61 21.81 -2.04
C ALA A 114 -0.69 22.12 -3.24
N GLN A 115 -0.81 21.37 -4.34
CA GLN A 115 -0.10 21.66 -5.59
C GLN A 115 -0.43 23.06 -6.13
N ASN A 116 -1.70 23.47 -6.06
CA ASN A 116 -2.14 24.81 -6.49
C ASN A 116 -1.62 25.95 -5.58
N LYS A 117 -1.09 25.65 -4.39
CA LYS A 117 -0.30 26.58 -3.55
C LYS A 117 1.20 26.59 -3.89
N GLY A 118 1.65 25.80 -4.86
CA GLY A 118 3.07 25.62 -5.21
C GLY A 118 3.80 24.53 -4.41
N ILE A 119 3.10 23.82 -3.52
CA ILE A 119 3.68 22.74 -2.72
C ILE A 119 3.86 21.50 -3.61
N LYS A 120 5.08 20.99 -3.70
CA LYS A 120 5.40 19.86 -4.58
C LYS A 120 4.85 18.57 -3.99
N ILE A 121 4.08 17.81 -4.77
CA ILE A 121 3.56 16.50 -4.38
C ILE A 121 4.45 15.43 -5.01
N VAL A 122 4.88 14.46 -4.20
CA VAL A 122 5.77 13.36 -4.61
C VAL A 122 5.21 12.04 -4.06
N PHE A 123 4.98 11.07 -4.94
CA PHE A 123 4.68 9.70 -4.52
C PHE A 123 5.98 8.95 -4.22
N ALA A 124 6.03 8.21 -3.12
CA ALA A 124 7.23 7.53 -2.64
C ALA A 124 6.93 6.09 -2.21
N THR A 125 7.24 5.10 -3.05
CA THR A 125 6.67 3.75 -2.94
C THR A 125 7.64 2.63 -3.31
N GLY A 126 7.34 1.41 -2.84
CA GLY A 126 7.96 0.17 -3.29
C GLY A 126 7.55 -0.27 -4.70
N ARG A 127 6.44 0.25 -5.24
CA ARG A 127 5.98 -0.08 -6.60
C ARG A 127 6.88 0.53 -7.68
N PRO A 128 7.00 -0.10 -8.86
CA PRO A 128 7.55 0.55 -10.06
C PRO A 128 6.55 1.55 -10.66
N MET A 129 7.06 2.58 -11.36
CA MET A 129 6.25 3.65 -11.92
C MET A 129 5.14 3.15 -12.87
N PHE A 130 5.42 2.11 -13.68
CA PHE A 130 4.42 1.55 -14.60
C PHE A 130 3.20 0.99 -13.86
N SER A 131 3.40 0.36 -12.69
CA SER A 131 2.32 -0.15 -11.84
C SER A 131 1.52 0.99 -11.21
N VAL A 132 2.21 2.01 -10.67
CA VAL A 132 1.56 3.21 -10.12
C VAL A 132 0.74 3.94 -11.19
N ASN A 133 1.23 4.02 -12.43
CA ASN A 133 0.50 4.61 -13.54
C ASN A 133 -0.75 3.80 -13.93
N ALA A 134 -0.67 2.47 -13.94
CA ALA A 134 -1.83 1.61 -14.16
C ALA A 134 -2.87 1.73 -13.03
N LEU A 135 -2.42 1.93 -11.79
CA LEU A 135 -3.27 1.96 -10.59
C LEU A 135 -3.95 3.31 -10.34
N ILE A 136 -3.18 4.41 -10.35
CA ILE A 136 -3.67 5.76 -10.01
C ILE A 136 -3.46 6.81 -11.10
N GLY A 137 -2.71 6.51 -12.16
CA GLY A 137 -2.32 7.49 -13.20
C GLY A 137 -3.50 8.22 -13.84
N LYS A 138 -4.67 7.55 -13.95
CA LYS A 138 -5.92 8.16 -14.42
C LYS A 138 -6.45 9.24 -13.48
N ASP A 139 -6.48 8.98 -12.17
CA ASP A 139 -7.00 9.93 -11.18
C ASP A 139 -6.02 11.05 -10.89
N VAL A 140 -4.71 10.75 -10.87
CA VAL A 140 -3.62 11.75 -10.86
C VAL A 140 -3.78 12.72 -12.03
N LYS A 141 -3.82 12.20 -13.27
CA LYS A 141 -3.96 13.02 -14.49
C LYS A 141 -5.27 13.81 -14.55
N LYS A 142 -6.38 13.23 -14.08
CA LYS A 142 -7.70 13.89 -14.06
C LYS A 142 -7.73 15.13 -13.15
N ASN A 143 -6.92 15.14 -12.09
CA ASN A 143 -6.87 16.23 -11.12
C ASN A 143 -5.66 17.17 -11.33
N ASN A 144 -5.07 17.17 -12.54
CA ASN A 144 -3.86 17.95 -12.90
C ASN A 144 -2.65 17.69 -11.98
N LEU A 145 -2.60 16.55 -11.30
CA LEU A 145 -1.42 16.09 -10.57
C LEU A 145 -0.47 15.35 -11.53
N SER A 146 0.78 15.17 -11.10
CA SER A 146 1.82 14.44 -11.85
C SER A 146 2.29 13.20 -11.07
N LEU A 147 2.86 12.23 -11.79
CA LEU A 147 3.66 11.15 -11.22
C LEU A 147 5.16 11.52 -11.14
N MET A 148 5.55 12.63 -11.77
CA MET A 148 6.92 13.17 -11.80
C MET A 148 6.93 14.58 -11.19
N PRO A 149 7.79 14.89 -10.21
CA PRO A 149 8.81 14.02 -9.61
C PRO A 149 8.21 12.87 -8.77
N GLY A 150 8.95 11.77 -8.64
CA GLY A 150 8.48 10.55 -7.96
C GLY A 150 9.61 9.60 -7.56
N ILE A 151 9.41 8.86 -6.47
CA ILE A 151 10.36 7.91 -5.88
C ILE A 151 9.74 6.51 -5.96
N TYR A 152 10.42 5.59 -6.64
CA TYR A 152 9.89 4.27 -7.00
C TYR A 152 10.85 3.14 -6.64
N LEU A 153 10.33 1.91 -6.54
CA LEU A 153 11.11 0.71 -6.19
C LEU A 153 11.94 0.94 -4.91
N ASN A 154 11.27 1.46 -3.87
CA ASN A 154 11.88 1.84 -2.59
C ASN A 154 13.05 2.84 -2.73
N GLY A 155 13.03 3.71 -3.74
CA GLY A 155 14.12 4.66 -4.00
C GLY A 155 15.27 4.11 -4.84
N ALA A 156 15.13 2.90 -5.40
CA ALA A 156 16.05 2.40 -6.42
C ALA A 156 16.03 3.29 -7.68
N ILE A 157 14.87 3.89 -7.98
CA ILE A 157 14.70 4.91 -9.02
C ILE A 157 14.07 6.16 -8.40
N THR A 158 14.57 7.34 -8.78
CA THR A 158 13.94 8.63 -8.47
C THR A 158 13.95 9.51 -9.71
N TYR A 159 12.78 9.99 -10.12
CA TYR A 159 12.62 10.90 -11.24
C TYR A 159 12.44 12.35 -10.79
N GLY A 160 13.08 13.27 -11.51
CA GLY A 160 12.83 14.70 -11.44
C GLY A 160 11.52 15.13 -12.11
N PRO A 161 11.23 16.44 -12.12
CA PRO A 161 9.96 16.97 -12.60
C PRO A 161 9.74 16.79 -14.10
N ASN A 162 10.81 16.60 -14.88
CA ASN A 162 10.76 16.47 -16.34
C ASN A 162 10.91 15.02 -16.82
N GLY A 163 10.94 14.05 -15.90
CA GLY A 163 11.25 12.65 -16.17
C GLY A 163 12.74 12.33 -16.31
N ASP A 164 13.60 13.30 -16.00
CA ASP A 164 15.03 13.11 -15.76
C ASP A 164 15.26 12.12 -14.59
N ILE A 165 16.25 11.23 -14.71
CA ILE A 165 16.58 10.28 -13.63
C ILE A 165 17.61 10.91 -12.70
N ILE A 166 17.24 11.07 -11.43
CA ILE A 166 18.06 11.67 -10.38
C ILE A 166 18.83 10.60 -9.59
N LEU A 167 18.24 9.41 -9.39
CA LEU A 167 18.88 8.23 -8.80
C LEU A 167 18.59 7.00 -9.67
N ASP A 168 19.64 6.23 -9.97
CA ASP A 168 19.66 5.04 -10.86
C ASP A 168 20.38 3.88 -10.16
N ASN A 169 19.81 3.40 -9.05
CA ASN A 169 20.38 2.35 -8.19
C ASN A 169 19.93 0.96 -8.65
N TYR A 170 20.30 0.54 -9.86
CA TYR A 170 20.10 -0.84 -10.33
C TYR A 170 21.09 -1.80 -9.66
N ILE A 171 20.74 -3.09 -9.61
CA ILE A 171 21.60 -4.15 -9.10
C ILE A 171 22.66 -4.47 -10.19
N ASP A 172 23.93 -4.56 -9.78
CA ASP A 172 25.05 -4.88 -10.68
C ASP A 172 24.80 -6.15 -11.53
N LYS A 173 25.18 -6.09 -12.81
CA LYS A 173 25.02 -7.20 -13.77
C LYS A 173 25.69 -8.49 -13.32
N LYS A 174 26.86 -8.44 -12.66
CA LYS A 174 27.47 -9.66 -12.12
C LYS A 174 26.66 -10.21 -10.95
N LEU A 175 26.21 -9.36 -10.03
CA LEU A 175 25.33 -9.74 -8.93
C LEU A 175 23.98 -10.32 -9.39
N ILE A 176 23.37 -9.77 -10.45
CA ILE A 176 22.17 -10.37 -11.07
C ILE A 176 22.44 -11.80 -11.53
N MET A 177 23.57 -12.07 -12.19
CA MET A 177 23.92 -13.44 -12.60
C MET A 177 24.32 -14.34 -11.42
N ASP A 178 24.99 -13.80 -10.39
CA ASP A 178 25.29 -14.54 -9.15
C ASP A 178 23.99 -14.97 -8.44
N ILE A 179 22.98 -14.09 -8.36
CA ILE A 179 21.66 -14.38 -7.79
C ILE A 179 20.89 -15.35 -8.68
N TYR A 180 20.87 -15.14 -10.00
CA TYR A 180 20.19 -16.04 -10.94
C TYR A 180 20.73 -17.47 -10.86
N ASN A 181 22.05 -17.66 -10.91
CA ASN A 181 22.66 -18.99 -10.83
C ASN A 181 22.38 -19.66 -9.48
N PHE A 182 22.49 -18.94 -8.36
CA PHE A 182 22.12 -19.47 -7.06
C PHE A 182 20.63 -19.83 -6.96
N SER A 183 19.76 -19.04 -7.58
CA SER A 183 18.32 -19.32 -7.65
C SER A 183 18.02 -20.55 -8.52
N LYS A 184 18.84 -20.79 -9.55
CA LYS A 184 18.76 -21.94 -10.47
C LYS A 184 19.18 -23.23 -9.77
N GLU A 185 20.30 -23.20 -9.04
CA GLU A 185 20.77 -24.27 -8.15
C GLU A 185 19.69 -24.68 -7.11
N ASN A 186 18.89 -23.72 -6.63
CA ASN A 186 17.86 -23.94 -5.62
C ASN A 186 16.43 -24.11 -6.19
N ASN A 187 16.26 -24.21 -7.51
CA ASN A 187 14.96 -24.36 -8.20
C ASN A 187 13.94 -23.22 -7.93
N LEU A 188 14.42 -22.00 -7.67
CA LEU A 188 13.60 -20.83 -7.34
C LEU A 188 13.31 -19.91 -8.54
N VAL A 189 14.02 -20.03 -9.67
CA VAL A 189 13.93 -19.10 -10.82
C VAL A 189 12.50 -18.91 -11.35
N GLY A 190 11.69 -19.96 -11.42
CA GLY A 190 10.29 -19.87 -11.86
C GLY A 190 9.37 -19.10 -10.90
N ARG A 191 9.80 -18.90 -9.64
CA ARG A 191 9.07 -18.18 -8.60
C ARG A 191 9.45 -16.70 -8.49
N MET A 192 10.22 -16.17 -9.45
CA MET A 192 10.88 -14.88 -9.33
C MET A 192 10.42 -13.88 -10.39
N PHE A 193 10.06 -12.67 -9.92
CA PHE A 193 9.95 -11.48 -10.75
C PHE A 193 11.26 -10.69 -10.70
N TRP A 194 11.67 -10.17 -11.85
CA TRP A 194 12.84 -9.33 -12.01
C TRP A 194 12.33 -8.00 -12.58
N ASP A 195 12.35 -6.93 -11.79
CA ASP A 195 11.78 -5.63 -12.20
C ASP A 195 12.84 -4.75 -12.86
N SER A 196 12.62 -4.43 -14.14
CA SER A 196 13.32 -3.37 -14.85
C SER A 196 12.56 -2.04 -14.73
N LEU A 197 13.08 -0.99 -15.36
CA LEU A 197 12.54 0.37 -15.29
C LEU A 197 11.08 0.46 -15.78
N GLU A 198 10.76 -0.27 -16.86
CA GLU A 198 9.49 -0.17 -17.59
C GLU A 198 8.59 -1.42 -17.45
N LYS A 199 9.16 -2.56 -17.03
CA LYS A 199 8.46 -3.84 -16.97
C LYS A 199 8.97 -4.76 -15.86
N ALA A 200 8.09 -5.62 -15.39
CA ALA A 200 8.41 -6.85 -14.71
C ALA A 200 8.79 -7.96 -15.72
N HIS A 201 9.70 -8.86 -15.35
CA HIS A 201 10.10 -10.01 -16.15
C HIS A 201 10.03 -11.31 -15.34
N VAL A 202 9.68 -12.42 -15.99
CA VAL A 202 9.64 -13.77 -15.41
C VAL A 202 10.24 -14.79 -16.38
N PHE A 203 10.63 -15.97 -15.89
CA PHE A 203 11.12 -17.07 -16.76
C PHE A 203 10.01 -18.02 -17.23
N GLU A 204 8.90 -18.09 -16.51
CA GLU A 204 7.75 -18.93 -16.81
C GLU A 204 6.48 -18.33 -16.18
N LYS A 205 5.33 -18.99 -16.38
CA LYS A 205 4.09 -18.70 -15.64
C LYS A 205 3.63 -19.94 -14.91
N ASN A 206 3.30 -19.77 -13.64
CA ASN A 206 2.87 -20.82 -12.71
C ASN A 206 1.96 -20.22 -11.62
N GLU A 207 1.54 -21.05 -10.67
CA GLU A 207 0.68 -20.64 -9.55
C GLU A 207 1.28 -19.52 -8.69
N TYR A 208 2.61 -19.48 -8.53
CA TYR A 208 3.30 -18.42 -7.78
C TYR A 208 3.15 -17.09 -8.52
N THR A 209 3.45 -17.07 -9.83
CA THR A 209 3.34 -15.84 -10.61
C THR A 209 1.90 -15.35 -10.68
N ASP A 210 0.95 -16.24 -10.91
CA ASP A 210 -0.46 -15.86 -11.01
C ASP A 210 -1.02 -15.37 -9.67
N ARG A 211 -0.58 -15.95 -8.53
CA ARG A 211 -0.93 -15.47 -7.18
C ARG A 211 -0.49 -14.01 -6.95
N TYR A 212 0.71 -13.63 -7.37
CA TYR A 212 1.18 -12.24 -7.25
C TYR A 212 0.50 -11.30 -8.25
N LEU A 213 0.27 -11.73 -9.50
CA LEU A 213 -0.42 -10.91 -10.52
C LEU A 213 -1.89 -10.60 -10.18
N ASN A 214 -2.51 -11.40 -9.30
CA ASN A 214 -3.83 -11.08 -8.74
C ASN A 214 -3.78 -9.96 -7.66
N LEU A 215 -2.62 -9.69 -7.06
CA LEU A 215 -2.41 -8.61 -6.06
C LEU A 215 -1.82 -7.34 -6.69
N GLU A 216 -0.91 -7.50 -7.64
CA GLU A 216 -0.30 -6.42 -8.43
C GLU A 216 -0.53 -6.69 -9.93
N PRO A 217 -1.68 -6.25 -10.50
CA PRO A 217 -2.04 -6.50 -11.90
C PRO A 217 -1.09 -5.83 -12.88
N THR A 218 -0.07 -6.56 -13.29
CA THR A 218 0.88 -6.20 -14.35
C THR A 218 0.89 -7.27 -15.46
N LYS A 219 1.55 -6.98 -16.58
CA LYS A 219 1.83 -7.94 -17.64
C LYS A 219 3.35 -8.12 -17.74
N PRO A 220 3.93 -9.15 -17.08
CA PRO A 220 5.35 -9.40 -17.21
C PRO A 220 5.67 -9.94 -18.61
N ASP A 221 6.85 -9.61 -19.13
CA ASP A 221 7.42 -10.33 -20.26
C ASP A 221 8.00 -11.67 -19.77
N ILE A 222 7.95 -12.70 -20.61
CA ILE A 222 8.65 -13.97 -20.37
C ILE A 222 10.01 -13.85 -21.07
N ILE A 223 11.11 -14.06 -20.33
CA ILE A 223 12.48 -13.81 -20.80
C ILE A 223 13.39 -15.03 -20.65
N ASP A 224 14.53 -14.99 -21.34
CA ASP A 224 15.62 -15.96 -21.19
C ASP A 224 16.82 -15.40 -20.42
N GLU A 225 17.85 -16.23 -20.23
CA GLU A 225 19.04 -15.90 -19.45
C GLU A 225 19.87 -14.75 -20.08
N GLU A 226 19.97 -14.71 -21.42
CA GLU A 226 20.71 -13.64 -22.12
C GLU A 226 19.94 -12.32 -22.09
N THR A 227 18.60 -12.37 -22.11
CA THR A 227 17.74 -11.19 -21.92
C THR A 227 17.89 -10.63 -20.51
N LEU A 228 17.83 -11.47 -19.47
CA LEU A 228 18.07 -11.06 -18.07
C LEU A 228 19.44 -10.40 -17.92
N LYS A 229 20.49 -11.09 -18.41
CA LYS A 229 21.89 -10.65 -18.39
C LYS A 229 22.11 -9.29 -19.05
N ASN A 230 21.25 -8.87 -19.98
CA ASN A 230 21.35 -7.58 -20.67
C ASN A 230 20.29 -6.54 -20.23
N THR A 231 19.49 -6.86 -19.21
CA THR A 231 18.46 -5.97 -18.63
C THR A 231 18.96 -5.34 -17.34
N LYS A 232 18.75 -4.03 -17.15
CA LYS A 232 18.90 -3.39 -15.84
C LYS A 232 17.75 -3.83 -14.92
N ILE A 233 18.07 -4.52 -13.83
CA ILE A 233 17.11 -4.94 -12.80
C ILE A 233 17.36 -4.14 -11.52
N TYR A 234 16.29 -3.62 -10.92
CA TYR A 234 16.35 -2.74 -9.74
C TYR A 234 15.83 -3.45 -8.49
N ARG A 235 14.82 -4.32 -8.66
CA ARG A 235 14.24 -5.18 -7.63
C ARG A 235 14.09 -6.60 -8.16
N ILE A 236 14.31 -7.58 -7.30
CA ILE A 236 13.94 -8.97 -7.53
C ILE A 236 12.95 -9.36 -6.44
N LEU A 237 11.84 -10.00 -6.81
CA LEU A 237 10.82 -10.46 -5.88
C LEU A 237 10.72 -11.99 -5.96
N ILE A 238 10.94 -12.68 -4.85
CA ILE A 238 10.91 -14.14 -4.74
C ILE A 238 9.62 -14.54 -4.04
N LEU A 239 8.79 -15.32 -4.73
CA LEU A 239 7.46 -15.71 -4.25
C LEU A 239 7.52 -17.09 -3.60
N LEU A 240 7.31 -17.15 -2.29
CA LEU A 240 7.49 -18.36 -1.49
C LEU A 240 6.18 -18.79 -0.83
N ASP A 241 6.22 -19.87 -0.07
CA ASP A 241 5.12 -20.32 0.80
C ASP A 241 5.61 -20.30 2.25
N GLU A 242 4.69 -20.30 3.21
CA GLU A 242 5.02 -20.14 4.64
C GLU A 242 6.05 -21.17 5.12
N GLU A 243 5.97 -22.40 4.61
CA GLU A 243 6.89 -23.51 4.89
C GLU A 243 8.34 -23.25 4.42
N ASN A 244 8.53 -22.49 3.33
CA ASN A 244 9.83 -22.26 2.70
C ASN A 244 10.34 -20.81 2.84
N LEU A 245 9.51 -19.87 3.31
CA LEU A 245 9.89 -18.47 3.55
C LEU A 245 11.12 -18.33 4.47
N SER A 246 11.09 -18.93 5.65
CA SER A 246 12.12 -18.73 6.68
C SER A 246 13.48 -19.32 6.27
N SER A 247 13.49 -20.50 5.64
CA SER A 247 14.71 -21.17 5.18
C SER A 247 15.33 -20.44 4.00
N VAL A 248 14.55 -20.03 3.01
CA VAL A 248 15.04 -19.28 1.85
C VAL A 248 15.48 -17.86 2.25
N LEU A 249 14.76 -17.17 3.13
CA LEU A 249 15.16 -15.85 3.63
C LEU A 249 16.51 -15.91 4.35
N LYS A 250 16.70 -16.89 5.25
CA LYS A 250 18.00 -17.11 5.91
C LYS A 250 19.10 -17.44 4.91
N MET A 251 18.79 -18.25 3.89
CA MET A 251 19.72 -18.64 2.84
C MET A 251 20.18 -17.44 1.97
N TYR A 252 19.25 -16.61 1.49
CA TYR A 252 19.59 -15.42 0.70
C TYR A 252 20.26 -14.34 1.56
N LYS A 253 19.83 -14.12 2.80
CA LYS A 253 20.51 -13.20 3.72
C LYS A 253 21.97 -13.60 3.94
N ASN A 254 22.22 -14.88 4.26
CA ASN A 254 23.58 -15.41 4.40
C ASN A 254 24.44 -15.26 3.12
N LYS A 255 23.84 -15.43 1.93
CA LYS A 255 24.56 -15.42 0.64
C LYS A 255 24.79 -14.01 0.09
N PHE A 256 23.87 -13.07 0.30
CA PHE A 256 23.82 -11.80 -0.45
C PHE A 256 23.67 -10.51 0.38
N SER A 257 23.36 -10.55 1.68
CA SER A 257 23.17 -9.31 2.49
C SER A 257 24.41 -8.43 2.66
N HIS A 258 25.57 -8.85 2.15
CA HIS A 258 26.79 -8.04 2.08
C HIS A 258 26.94 -7.26 0.75
N ARG A 259 25.98 -7.38 -0.18
CA ARG A 259 25.98 -6.75 -1.52
C ARG A 259 24.64 -6.12 -1.91
N VAL A 260 23.52 -6.63 -1.41
CA VAL A 260 22.15 -6.14 -1.64
C VAL A 260 21.34 -6.26 -0.36
N PHE A 261 20.32 -5.42 -0.19
CA PHE A 261 19.27 -5.72 0.78
C PHE A 261 18.51 -6.97 0.34
N VAL A 262 18.10 -7.76 1.32
CA VAL A 262 17.28 -8.97 1.17
C VAL A 262 16.34 -8.95 2.36
N ASP A 263 15.02 -8.78 2.17
CA ASP A 263 14.08 -8.91 3.28
C ASP A 263 12.67 -9.35 2.89
N ASN A 264 11.91 -9.81 3.88
CA ASN A 264 10.52 -10.24 3.74
C ASN A 264 9.57 -9.04 3.90
N THR A 265 9.24 -8.37 2.80
CA THR A 265 8.48 -7.10 2.81
C THR A 265 6.98 -7.28 2.95
N PHE A 266 6.42 -8.40 2.46
CA PHE A 266 4.98 -8.67 2.52
C PHE A 266 4.68 -10.17 2.39
N GLN A 267 3.75 -10.68 3.21
CA GLN A 267 3.33 -12.09 3.22
C GLN A 267 4.52 -13.06 3.12
N THR A 268 4.55 -13.90 2.08
CA THR A 268 5.60 -14.88 1.81
C THR A 268 6.56 -14.42 0.71
N TYR A 269 6.74 -13.11 0.53
CA TYR A 269 7.59 -12.56 -0.54
C TYR A 269 8.91 -12.02 0.04
N ILE A 270 10.02 -12.30 -0.64
CA ILE A 270 11.32 -11.69 -0.36
C ILE A 270 11.62 -10.69 -1.46
N GLU A 271 11.90 -9.44 -1.09
CA GLU A 271 12.48 -8.44 -1.99
C GLU A 271 14.01 -8.41 -1.86
N VAL A 272 14.68 -8.29 -3.00
CA VAL A 272 16.12 -8.06 -3.11
C VAL A 272 16.33 -6.77 -3.92
N TYR A 273 17.05 -5.81 -3.35
CA TYR A 273 17.25 -4.47 -3.93
C TYR A 273 18.61 -3.89 -3.54
N HIS A 274 19.07 -2.88 -4.29
CA HIS A 274 20.37 -2.27 -4.08
C HIS A 274 20.51 -1.65 -2.67
N HIS A 275 21.69 -1.73 -2.04
CA HIS A 275 21.90 -1.22 -0.66
C HIS A 275 21.66 0.29 -0.49
N ASN A 276 21.69 1.08 -1.57
CA ASN A 276 21.38 2.52 -1.54
C ASN A 276 19.92 2.83 -1.92
N ALA A 277 19.06 1.81 -2.08
CA ALA A 277 17.64 1.99 -2.34
C ALA A 277 16.85 1.98 -1.02
N ASN A 278 16.64 3.18 -0.46
CA ASN A 278 15.58 3.46 0.51
C ASN A 278 14.86 4.75 0.07
N LYS A 279 13.61 4.96 0.52
CA LYS A 279 12.80 6.13 0.12
C LYS A 279 13.47 7.46 0.52
N PHE A 280 14.25 7.48 1.60
CA PHE A 280 14.90 8.69 2.11
C PHE A 280 16.08 9.18 1.26
N GLU A 281 16.78 8.31 0.52
CA GLU A 281 17.73 8.78 -0.51
C GLU A 281 17.01 9.59 -1.60
N GLY A 282 15.86 9.09 -2.08
CA GLY A 282 15.02 9.82 -3.04
C GLY A 282 14.50 11.16 -2.49
N VAL A 283 14.09 11.18 -1.21
CA VAL A 283 13.69 12.41 -0.49
C VAL A 283 14.82 13.42 -0.47
N LYS A 284 16.02 13.02 -0.03
CA LYS A 284 17.21 13.88 0.01
C LYS A 284 17.60 14.39 -1.37
N ALA A 285 17.55 13.53 -2.39
CA ALA A 285 17.90 13.87 -3.76
C ALA A 285 16.92 14.89 -4.38
N LEU A 286 15.60 14.72 -4.18
CA LEU A 286 14.59 15.67 -4.65
C LEU A 286 14.58 16.98 -3.87
N CYS A 287 14.75 16.93 -2.54
CA CYS A 287 14.93 18.14 -1.73
C CYS A 287 16.15 18.96 -2.20
N LYS A 288 17.29 18.29 -2.48
CA LYS A 288 18.47 18.93 -3.06
C LYS A 288 18.22 19.48 -4.48
N HIS A 289 17.53 18.75 -5.34
CA HIS A 289 17.20 19.19 -6.71
C HIS A 289 16.33 20.46 -6.73
N PHE A 290 15.45 20.64 -5.74
CA PHE A 290 14.55 21.81 -5.65
C PHE A 290 15.04 22.93 -4.70
N ASP A 291 16.23 22.82 -4.13
CA ASP A 291 16.75 23.71 -3.06
C ASP A 291 15.76 23.86 -1.87
N ILE A 292 15.21 22.73 -1.43
CA ILE A 292 14.30 22.64 -0.30
C ILE A 292 15.02 22.00 0.89
N ASN A 293 15.02 22.68 2.03
CA ASN A 293 15.55 22.11 3.28
C ASN A 293 14.65 20.96 3.76
N LEU A 294 15.22 19.89 4.31
CA LEU A 294 14.44 18.77 4.88
C LEU A 294 13.46 19.22 5.98
N ASN A 295 13.73 20.34 6.66
CA ASN A 295 12.81 20.92 7.64
C ASN A 295 11.52 21.50 7.00
N ASP A 296 11.58 21.94 5.75
CA ASP A 296 10.44 22.46 4.97
C ASP A 296 9.70 21.34 4.20
N ALA A 297 9.98 20.08 4.53
CA ALA A 297 9.46 18.90 3.85
C ALA A 297 8.61 18.03 4.78
N LEU A 298 7.56 17.43 4.22
CA LEU A 298 6.63 16.56 4.91
C LEU A 298 6.69 15.13 4.36
N ALA A 299 6.67 14.11 5.22
CA ALA A 299 6.53 12.70 4.81
C ALA A 299 5.31 12.05 5.48
N ILE A 300 4.58 11.22 4.72
CA ILE A 300 3.47 10.38 5.20
C ILE A 300 3.73 8.92 4.79
N GLY A 301 3.59 7.99 5.73
CA GLY A 301 3.80 6.55 5.50
C GLY A 301 3.19 5.65 6.58
N ASP A 302 3.32 4.34 6.41
CA ASP A 302 2.90 3.30 7.36
C ASP A 302 3.70 1.99 7.33
N GLY A 303 4.58 1.79 6.35
CA GLY A 303 5.42 0.59 6.21
C GLY A 303 6.81 0.72 6.84
N GLU A 304 7.54 -0.40 6.90
CA GLU A 304 8.94 -0.41 7.34
C GLU A 304 9.87 0.34 6.36
N ASN A 305 9.54 0.31 5.06
CA ASN A 305 10.20 1.08 4.01
C ASN A 305 9.95 2.60 4.07
N ASP A 306 9.18 3.10 5.04
CA ASP A 306 9.00 4.53 5.33
C ASP A 306 9.88 5.03 6.49
N ILE A 307 10.51 4.12 7.26
CA ILE A 307 11.17 4.45 8.55
C ILE A 307 12.21 5.57 8.37
N GLU A 308 13.10 5.46 7.39
CA GLU A 308 14.18 6.44 7.20
C GLU A 308 13.63 7.83 6.82
N MET A 309 12.57 7.90 6.02
CA MET A 309 11.98 9.20 5.64
C MET A 309 11.11 9.79 6.76
N LEU A 310 10.48 8.96 7.59
CA LEU A 310 9.75 9.40 8.77
C LEU A 310 10.71 9.90 9.87
N GLN A 311 11.89 9.31 10.02
CA GLN A 311 12.90 9.78 10.97
C GLN A 311 13.68 11.01 10.46
N GLY A 312 14.04 11.03 9.17
CA GLY A 312 15.00 11.98 8.60
C GLY A 312 14.47 13.35 8.17
N ILE A 313 13.17 13.64 8.31
CA ILE A 313 12.52 14.83 7.71
C ILE A 313 11.93 15.79 8.76
N GLY A 314 11.62 17.03 8.34
CA GLY A 314 11.06 18.10 9.17
C GLY A 314 9.75 17.76 9.85
N THR A 315 8.76 17.34 9.05
CA THR A 315 7.43 16.93 9.53
C THR A 315 7.11 15.52 9.03
N SER A 316 7.05 14.55 9.92
CA SER A 316 6.73 13.16 9.58
C SER A 316 5.46 12.68 10.26
N ILE A 317 4.65 11.93 9.51
CA ILE A 317 3.30 11.54 9.90
C ILE A 317 3.09 10.05 9.58
N ALA A 318 2.74 9.26 10.60
CA ALA A 318 2.25 7.91 10.40
C ALA A 318 0.70 7.93 10.35
N VAL A 319 0.07 7.14 9.48
CA VAL A 319 -1.41 6.99 9.51
C VAL A 319 -1.86 5.99 10.60
N GLN A 320 -3.11 6.09 11.05
CA GLN A 320 -3.58 5.34 12.22
C GLN A 320 -3.63 3.81 12.03
N ASN A 321 -3.56 3.29 10.80
CA ASN A 321 -3.39 1.86 10.51
C ASN A 321 -1.95 1.35 10.67
N ALA A 322 -0.93 2.24 10.71
CA ALA A 322 0.47 1.85 10.81
C ALA A 322 0.78 1.04 12.09
N PRO A 323 1.76 0.11 12.07
CA PRO A 323 2.24 -0.56 13.28
C PRO A 323 2.77 0.42 14.34
N SER A 324 2.82 -0.01 15.59
CA SER A 324 3.28 0.82 16.73
C SER A 324 4.69 1.35 16.53
N GLU A 325 5.58 0.56 15.93
CA GLU A 325 6.99 0.92 15.75
C GLU A 325 7.18 1.99 14.66
N ILE A 326 6.37 1.94 13.59
CA ILE A 326 6.37 2.97 12.53
C ILE A 326 5.83 4.30 13.09
N LYS A 327 4.78 4.25 13.93
CA LYS A 327 4.26 5.44 14.63
C LYS A 327 5.27 6.09 15.57
N LYS A 328 6.19 5.32 16.16
CA LYS A 328 7.29 5.88 16.97
C LYS A 328 8.30 6.64 16.11
N CYS A 329 8.49 6.25 14.85
CA CYS A 329 9.42 6.87 13.91
C CYS A 329 8.93 8.24 13.38
N ALA A 330 7.63 8.36 13.11
CA ALA A 330 7.00 9.64 12.77
C ALA A 330 7.02 10.66 13.93
N LYS A 331 6.79 11.95 13.65
CA LYS A 331 6.61 13.01 14.66
C LYS A 331 5.15 13.17 15.08
N TYR A 332 4.22 12.83 14.20
CA TYR A 332 2.77 12.95 14.38
C TYR A 332 2.04 11.68 13.91
N VAL A 333 0.78 11.52 14.31
CA VAL A 333 -0.10 10.45 13.84
C VAL A 333 -1.37 11.06 13.25
N ALA A 334 -1.69 10.71 12.00
CA ALA A 334 -2.93 11.08 11.30
C ALA A 334 -4.00 9.98 11.45
N PRO A 335 -5.26 10.23 11.05
CA PRO A 335 -6.27 9.19 10.80
C PRO A 335 -5.78 8.08 9.86
N SER A 336 -6.54 6.99 9.71
CA SER A 336 -6.13 5.87 8.85
C SER A 336 -6.27 6.21 7.36
N ASN A 337 -5.73 5.36 6.48
CA ASN A 337 -5.97 5.43 5.04
C ASN A 337 -7.43 5.24 4.61
N ILE A 338 -8.27 4.62 5.44
CA ILE A 338 -9.72 4.54 5.19
C ILE A 338 -10.49 5.75 5.77
N ASP A 339 -9.86 6.54 6.64
CA ASP A 339 -10.38 7.76 7.26
C ASP A 339 -9.69 9.03 6.69
N ASP A 340 -9.26 8.98 5.42
CA ASP A 340 -8.65 10.10 4.69
C ASP A 340 -7.42 10.72 5.39
N GLY A 341 -6.57 9.90 6.02
CA GLY A 341 -5.39 10.34 6.77
C GLY A 341 -4.48 11.33 6.02
N VAL A 342 -4.33 11.19 4.69
CA VAL A 342 -3.57 12.12 3.83
C VAL A 342 -4.26 13.48 3.67
N HIS A 343 -5.60 13.53 3.51
CA HIS A 343 -6.36 14.80 3.59
C HIS A 343 -6.10 15.50 4.92
N HIS A 344 -6.24 14.78 6.04
CA HIS A 344 -6.08 15.35 7.38
C HIS A 344 -4.65 15.83 7.64
N ALA A 345 -3.64 15.09 7.17
CA ALA A 345 -2.24 15.51 7.18
C ALA A 345 -2.00 16.82 6.41
N ILE A 346 -2.33 16.84 5.11
CA ILE A 346 -2.07 18.01 4.25
C ILE A 346 -2.89 19.22 4.75
N ARG A 347 -4.14 19.02 5.15
CA ARG A 347 -4.97 20.09 5.72
C ARG A 347 -4.39 20.67 7.02
N THR A 348 -3.70 19.88 7.84
CA THR A 348 -3.05 20.40 9.06
C THR A 348 -1.79 21.22 8.78
N PHE A 349 -0.94 20.82 7.83
CA PHE A 349 0.39 21.44 7.62
C PHE A 349 0.52 22.30 6.35
N CYS A 350 -0.50 22.37 5.48
CA CYS A 350 -0.49 23.13 4.23
C CYS A 350 -1.64 24.16 4.10
N ASP A 351 -2.49 24.28 5.12
CA ASP A 351 -3.61 25.26 5.22
C ASP A 351 -4.62 25.29 4.05
N ILE A 352 -5.05 24.11 3.60
CA ILE A 352 -5.97 23.91 2.47
C ILE A 352 -7.43 23.61 2.85
#